data_AF-A0A6I1DYL3-F1
#
_entry.id   AF-A0A6I1DYL3-F1
#
_cell.length_a   1.000
_cell.length_b   1.000
_cell.length_c   1.000
_cell.angle_alpha   90.00
_cell.angle_beta   90.00
_cell.angle_gamma   90.00
#
_symmetry.space_group_name_H-M   'P 1'
#
loop_
_entity.id
_entity.type
_entity.pdbx_description
1 polymer ?
#
loop_
_entity_poly.entity_id
_entity_poly.type
_entity_poly.pdbx_seq_one_letter_code
_entity_poly.pdbx_strand_id
1 'polypeptide(L)'
;MAANKKWMLFKFVLPDIVINSNANQGTDKVYETTFHELAHASHFNTVGSRYWIKYINYIITYGVYGDGHGKNSEMVALGEAWGYHMGYYLIIKEFGANNRVLTTSAFENFDPRLKPNRVGKSRYSDSYGNRHNIGWTGWIPGGLILDIIDSNKDEIREGCFDKVSGYGLKDVFEALDSDIDSPQKFRNRLLKENNNMDSKDLVDLFTAYYWN
;
A
#
# COMPACT_ATOMS: atom_id res chain seq x y z
N MET A 1 30.66 -33.99 7.46
CA MET A 1 29.21 -33.82 7.68
C MET A 1 28.87 -33.05 8.98
N ALA A 2 29.71 -32.09 9.42
CA ALA A 2 29.51 -31.31 10.66
C ALA A 2 28.95 -29.89 10.43
N ALA A 3 29.12 -29.34 9.22
CA ALA A 3 28.60 -28.02 8.85
C ALA A 3 27.06 -27.95 8.88
N ASN A 4 26.37 -29.02 8.46
CA ASN A 4 24.90 -29.08 8.45
C ASN A 4 24.26 -29.05 9.85
N LYS A 5 24.92 -29.61 10.89
CA LYS A 5 24.36 -29.61 12.25
C LYS A 5 24.49 -28.23 12.93
N LYS A 6 25.60 -27.53 12.70
CA LYS A 6 25.79 -26.16 13.21
C LYS A 6 24.84 -25.18 12.53
N TRP A 7 24.70 -25.27 11.20
CA TRP A 7 23.72 -24.47 10.45
C TRP A 7 22.28 -24.67 10.93
N MET A 8 21.86 -25.93 11.15
CA MET A 8 20.52 -26.21 11.71
C MET A 8 20.31 -25.60 13.09
N LEU A 9 21.34 -25.54 13.95
CA LEU A 9 21.23 -24.93 15.28
C LEU A 9 21.15 -23.39 15.20
N PHE A 10 21.92 -22.77 14.32
CA PHE A 10 21.93 -21.31 14.16
C PHE A 10 20.68 -20.76 13.47
N LYS A 11 20.05 -21.53 12.57
CA LYS A 11 18.80 -21.13 11.91
C LYS A 11 17.68 -20.78 12.90
N PHE A 12 17.65 -21.39 14.09
CA PHE A 12 16.62 -21.13 15.09
C PHE A 12 16.91 -19.95 16.03
N VAL A 13 18.14 -19.44 16.05
CA VAL A 13 18.55 -18.37 16.97
C VAL A 13 18.98 -17.08 16.28
N LEU A 14 19.22 -17.14 14.96
CA LEU A 14 19.48 -15.95 14.16
C LEU A 14 18.16 -15.31 13.74
N PRO A 15 18.09 -13.98 13.72
CA PRO A 15 16.93 -13.30 13.17
C PRO A 15 16.82 -13.60 11.67
N ASP A 16 15.60 -13.83 11.19
CA ASP A 16 15.33 -13.99 9.75
C ASP A 16 15.59 -12.69 8.98
N ILE A 17 15.44 -11.54 9.66
CA ILE A 17 15.64 -10.21 9.10
C ILE A 17 16.44 -9.36 10.10
N VAL A 18 17.48 -8.71 9.60
CA VAL A 18 18.25 -7.71 10.34
C VAL A 18 18.00 -6.35 9.71
N ILE A 19 17.49 -5.41 10.51
CA ILE A 19 17.24 -4.04 10.08
C ILE A 19 18.38 -3.16 10.58
N ASN A 20 19.16 -2.62 9.66
CA ASN A 20 20.20 -1.65 10.00
C ASN A 20 19.59 -0.24 10.04
N SER A 21 19.28 0.23 11.24
CA SER A 21 18.76 1.57 11.47
C SER A 21 19.62 2.33 12.48
N ASN A 22 19.47 3.66 12.50
CA ASN A 22 20.14 4.53 13.45
C ASN A 22 19.14 5.37 14.24
N ALA A 23 19.61 5.95 15.36
CA ALA A 23 18.78 6.71 16.28
C ALA A 23 18.05 7.91 15.66
N ASN A 24 18.56 8.48 14.55
CA ASN A 24 17.97 9.66 13.91
C ASN A 24 16.74 9.33 13.07
N GLN A 25 16.49 8.06 12.74
CA GLN A 25 15.32 7.65 11.95
C GLN A 25 14.04 7.63 12.80
N GLY A 26 14.15 7.29 14.08
CA GLY A 26 13.02 7.07 14.98
C GLY A 26 12.38 5.68 14.80
N THR A 27 11.94 5.08 15.91
CA THR A 27 11.43 3.70 15.93
C THR A 27 10.18 3.53 15.07
N ASP A 28 9.27 4.49 15.11
CA ASP A 28 8.03 4.49 14.32
C ASP A 28 8.29 4.48 12.82
N LYS A 29 9.28 5.26 12.36
CA LYS A 29 9.67 5.27 10.94
C LYS A 29 10.32 3.97 10.51
N VAL A 30 11.18 3.39 11.36
CA VAL A 30 11.81 2.08 11.07
C VAL A 30 10.74 1.00 10.95
N TYR A 31 9.73 1.01 11.84
CA TYR A 31 8.61 0.08 11.79
C TYR A 31 7.74 0.29 10.55
N GLU A 32 7.37 1.52 10.20
CA GLU A 32 6.55 1.78 9.00
C GLU A 32 7.23 1.26 7.74
N THR A 33 8.52 1.56 7.59
CA THR A 33 9.27 1.10 6.40
C THR A 33 9.41 -0.41 6.43
N THR A 34 9.68 -1.02 7.58
CA THR A 34 9.75 -2.49 7.70
C THR A 34 8.43 -3.15 7.32
N PHE A 35 7.30 -2.64 7.83
CA PHE A 35 5.98 -3.18 7.52
C PHE A 35 5.59 -2.99 6.06
N HIS A 36 5.97 -1.85 5.45
CA HIS A 36 5.80 -1.62 4.01
C HIS A 36 6.57 -2.68 3.18
N GLU A 37 7.84 -2.89 3.47
CA GLU A 37 8.66 -3.86 2.72
C GLU A 37 8.24 -5.31 2.99
N LEU A 38 7.78 -5.62 4.21
CA LEU A 38 7.22 -6.94 4.53
C LEU A 38 5.88 -7.19 3.84
N ALA A 39 5.08 -6.15 3.58
CA ALA A 39 3.87 -6.26 2.78
C ALA A 39 4.19 -6.60 1.32
N HIS A 40 5.27 -6.03 0.77
CA HIS A 40 5.80 -6.45 -0.53
C HIS A 40 6.26 -7.92 -0.51
N ALA A 41 6.97 -8.33 0.54
CA ALA A 41 7.40 -9.72 0.69
C ALA A 41 6.23 -10.71 0.84
N SER A 42 5.18 -10.34 1.57
CA SER A 42 3.97 -11.18 1.70
C SER A 42 3.24 -11.30 0.36
N HIS A 43 3.13 -10.20 -0.38
CA HIS A 43 2.57 -10.22 -1.72
C HIS A 43 3.43 -11.08 -2.67
N PHE A 44 4.77 -10.98 -2.63
CA PHE A 44 5.67 -11.85 -3.38
C PHE A 44 5.43 -13.34 -3.10
N ASN A 45 5.19 -13.69 -1.84
CA ASN A 45 4.89 -15.07 -1.47
C ASN A 45 3.58 -15.58 -2.10
N THR A 46 2.61 -14.69 -2.36
CA THR A 46 1.35 -15.01 -3.05
C THR A 46 1.54 -15.13 -4.57
N VAL A 47 2.16 -14.12 -5.21
CA VAL A 47 2.13 -13.99 -6.68
C VAL A 47 3.38 -14.52 -7.40
N GLY A 48 4.47 -14.67 -6.66
CA GLY A 48 5.72 -15.24 -7.14
C GLY A 48 6.54 -14.35 -8.09
N SER A 49 7.70 -14.88 -8.49
CA SER A 49 8.74 -14.13 -9.21
C SER A 49 8.33 -13.67 -10.61
N ARG A 50 7.43 -14.39 -11.30
CA ARG A 50 6.95 -14.01 -12.64
C ARG A 50 6.16 -12.69 -12.62
N TYR A 51 5.42 -12.46 -11.54
CA TYR A 51 4.77 -11.18 -11.31
C TYR A 51 5.85 -10.12 -11.03
N TRP A 52 6.69 -10.35 -10.03
CA TRP A 52 7.66 -9.38 -9.54
C TRP A 52 8.75 -8.99 -10.54
N ILE A 53 9.12 -9.84 -11.50
CA ILE A 53 10.07 -9.44 -12.53
C ILE A 53 9.50 -8.31 -13.42
N LYS A 54 8.18 -8.30 -13.68
CA LYS A 54 7.50 -7.22 -14.39
C LYS A 54 7.52 -5.93 -13.58
N TYR A 55 7.34 -6.06 -12.27
CA TYR A 55 7.37 -4.98 -11.29
C TYR A 55 8.76 -4.33 -11.26
N ILE A 56 9.81 -5.12 -11.01
CA ILE A 56 11.21 -4.67 -10.95
C ILE A 56 11.63 -4.02 -12.27
N ASN A 57 11.26 -4.59 -13.41
CA ASN A 57 11.58 -4.02 -14.72
C ASN A 57 10.99 -2.62 -14.91
N TYR A 58 9.79 -2.35 -14.38
CA TYR A 58 9.21 -1.01 -14.41
C TYR A 58 10.04 -0.04 -13.57
N ILE A 59 10.36 -0.39 -12.31
CA ILE A 59 11.15 0.46 -11.39
C ILE A 59 12.50 0.83 -12.02
N ILE A 60 13.18 -0.14 -12.64
CA ILE A 60 14.47 0.09 -13.31
C ILE A 60 14.30 1.00 -14.54
N THR A 61 13.23 0.83 -15.31
CA THR A 61 13.03 1.57 -16.56
C THR A 61 12.67 3.03 -16.31
N TYR A 62 11.79 3.30 -15.35
CA TYR A 62 11.20 4.63 -15.14
C TYR A 62 11.73 5.37 -13.91
N GLY A 63 12.53 4.70 -13.07
CA GLY A 63 13.11 5.25 -11.86
C GLY A 63 12.08 5.39 -10.74
N VAL A 64 12.35 4.77 -9.58
CA VAL A 64 11.44 4.66 -8.43
C VAL A 64 10.00 4.37 -8.90
N TYR A 65 9.13 5.38 -8.99
CA TYR A 65 7.74 5.21 -9.42
C TYR A 65 7.44 5.79 -10.81
N GLY A 66 8.31 6.64 -11.38
CA GLY A 66 7.99 7.41 -12.58
C GLY A 66 6.79 8.34 -12.37
N ASP A 67 6.10 8.70 -13.47
CA ASP A 67 4.91 9.56 -13.44
C ASP A 67 3.59 8.79 -13.64
N GLY A 68 3.61 7.46 -13.52
CA GLY A 68 2.44 6.61 -13.73
C GLY A 68 2.14 6.28 -15.19
N HIS A 69 2.97 6.71 -16.15
CA HIS A 69 2.95 6.19 -17.51
C HIS A 69 3.74 4.88 -17.66
N GLY A 70 3.56 4.21 -18.79
CA GLY A 70 4.39 3.07 -19.18
C GLY A 70 3.81 1.72 -18.81
N LYS A 71 4.37 0.68 -19.41
CA LYS A 71 3.91 -0.70 -19.23
C LYS A 71 4.12 -1.14 -17.78
N ASN A 72 3.07 -1.68 -17.14
CA ASN A 72 3.03 -2.14 -15.75
C ASN A 72 2.97 -1.02 -14.68
N SER A 73 2.76 0.24 -15.04
CA SER A 73 2.67 1.32 -14.04
C SER A 73 1.55 1.08 -13.02
N GLU A 74 0.40 0.60 -13.47
CA GLU A 74 -0.75 0.33 -12.60
C GLU A 74 -0.54 -0.89 -11.71
N MET A 75 0.09 -1.94 -12.26
CA MET A 75 0.52 -3.12 -11.50
C MET A 75 1.47 -2.71 -10.36
N VAL A 76 2.43 -1.83 -10.64
CA VAL A 76 3.36 -1.31 -9.63
C VAL A 76 2.62 -0.51 -8.57
N ALA A 77 1.77 0.42 -8.98
CA ALA A 77 1.01 1.22 -8.04
C ALA A 77 0.05 0.41 -7.17
N LEU A 78 -0.48 -0.72 -7.67
CA LEU A 78 -1.34 -1.58 -6.85
C LEU A 78 -0.52 -2.24 -5.74
N GLY A 79 0.68 -2.74 -6.06
CA GLY A 79 1.59 -3.26 -5.04
C GLY A 79 2.08 -2.18 -4.06
N GLU A 80 2.38 -0.97 -4.54
CA GLU A 80 2.73 0.15 -3.64
C GLU A 80 1.57 0.57 -2.75
N ALA A 81 0.32 0.58 -3.26
CA ALA A 81 -0.85 0.88 -2.46
C ALA A 81 -1.01 -0.12 -1.30
N TRP A 82 -0.81 -1.42 -1.57
CA TRP A 82 -0.73 -2.46 -0.53
C TRP A 82 0.39 -2.19 0.48
N GLY A 83 1.60 -1.88 0.01
CA GLY A 83 2.74 -1.56 0.87
C GLY A 83 2.48 -0.35 1.78
N TYR A 84 1.98 0.75 1.22
CA TYR A 84 1.65 1.95 1.98
C TYR A 84 0.54 1.71 2.99
N HIS A 85 -0.55 1.03 2.59
CA HIS A 85 -1.64 0.70 3.50
C HIS A 85 -1.13 -0.09 4.69
N MET A 86 -0.40 -1.18 4.47
CA MET A 86 0.12 -2.02 5.55
C MET A 86 1.11 -1.30 6.44
N GLY A 87 2.00 -0.48 5.86
CA GLY A 87 2.94 0.35 6.61
C GLY A 87 2.22 1.29 7.59
N TYR A 88 1.20 2.01 7.11
CA TYR A 88 0.44 2.97 7.93
C TYR A 88 -0.54 2.31 8.89
N TYR A 89 -1.24 1.28 8.44
CA TYR A 89 -2.19 0.52 9.25
C TYR A 89 -1.50 -0.11 10.47
N LEU A 90 -0.34 -0.75 10.27
CA LEU A 90 0.35 -1.44 11.36
C LEU A 90 1.05 -0.48 12.33
N ILE A 91 1.60 0.64 11.87
CA ILE A 91 2.19 1.62 12.80
C ILE A 91 1.13 2.37 13.61
N ILE A 92 -0.05 2.62 13.06
CA ILE A 92 -1.17 3.19 13.83
C ILE A 92 -1.62 2.21 14.91
N LYS A 93 -1.64 0.90 14.60
CA LYS A 93 -1.94 -0.14 15.60
C LYS A 93 -0.89 -0.25 16.70
N GLU A 94 0.39 -0.15 16.34
CA GLU A 94 1.51 -0.31 17.27
C GLU A 94 1.73 0.92 18.16
N PHE A 95 1.75 2.11 17.56
CA PHE A 95 2.13 3.36 18.23
C PHE A 95 0.95 4.30 18.51
N GLY A 96 -0.26 3.95 18.03
CA GLY A 96 -1.45 4.79 18.14
C GLY A 96 -1.53 5.90 17.10
N ALA A 97 -2.63 6.67 17.18
CA ALA A 97 -2.99 7.70 16.21
C ALA A 97 -2.08 8.94 16.18
N ASN A 98 -1.20 9.11 17.18
CA ASN A 98 -0.32 10.29 17.33
C ASN A 98 1.17 9.98 17.12
N ASN A 99 1.49 9.00 16.28
CA ASN A 99 2.88 8.69 15.91
C ASN A 99 3.49 9.77 14.98
N ARG A 100 4.82 9.79 14.83
CA ARG A 100 5.52 10.86 14.07
C ARG A 100 5.55 10.61 12.56
N VAL A 101 5.09 9.45 12.09
CA VAL A 101 5.10 9.10 10.67
C VAL A 101 3.83 9.63 10.01
N LEU A 102 2.67 9.24 10.54
CA LEU A 102 1.37 9.49 9.93
C LEU A 102 0.25 9.23 10.95
N THR A 103 -0.52 10.28 11.25
CA THR A 103 -1.71 10.17 12.11
C THR A 103 -2.86 9.50 11.37
N THR A 104 -3.85 8.98 12.11
CA THR A 104 -5.08 8.42 11.51
C THR A 104 -5.73 9.42 10.57
N SER A 105 -5.96 10.66 10.99
CA SER A 105 -6.56 11.68 10.11
C SER A 105 -5.77 11.93 8.82
N ALA A 106 -4.44 11.83 8.88
CA ALA A 106 -3.60 11.99 7.70
C ALA A 106 -3.44 10.71 6.87
N PHE A 107 -3.90 9.56 7.38
CA PHE A 107 -4.04 8.33 6.61
C PHE A 107 -5.24 8.44 5.69
N GLU A 108 -6.39 8.80 6.27
CA GLU A 108 -7.69 9.03 5.63
C GLU A 108 -7.59 10.11 4.55
N ASN A 109 -6.90 11.22 4.85
CA ASN A 109 -6.81 12.34 3.92
C ASN A 109 -5.80 12.11 2.76
N PHE A 110 -6.19 11.26 1.81
CA PHE A 110 -5.47 10.98 0.59
C PHE A 110 -6.15 11.62 -0.64
N ASP A 111 -5.41 12.45 -1.37
CA ASP A 111 -5.84 13.11 -2.62
C ASP A 111 -5.29 12.34 -3.85
N PRO A 112 -6.11 11.56 -4.57
CA PRO A 112 -5.66 10.83 -5.75
C PRO A 112 -5.33 11.75 -6.93
N ARG A 113 -4.28 11.43 -7.68
CA ARG A 113 -3.88 12.17 -8.89
C ARG A 113 -4.11 11.38 -10.16
N LEU A 114 -4.67 12.05 -11.17
CA LEU A 114 -4.80 11.52 -12.53
C LEU A 114 -3.42 11.23 -13.14
N LYS A 115 -3.28 10.09 -13.83
CA LYS A 115 -2.06 9.72 -14.57
C LYS A 115 -2.07 10.34 -15.99
N PRO A 116 -0.91 10.71 -16.57
CA PRO A 116 0.40 10.74 -15.92
C PRO A 116 0.56 11.95 -15.00
N ASN A 117 1.24 11.78 -13.86
CA ASN A 117 1.56 12.82 -12.91
C ASN A 117 2.92 12.55 -12.24
N ARG A 118 3.78 13.56 -12.17
CA ARG A 118 5.13 13.41 -11.59
C ARG A 118 5.15 13.13 -10.09
N VAL A 119 4.02 13.27 -9.41
CA VAL A 119 3.87 12.98 -7.99
C VAL A 119 3.39 11.55 -7.80
N GLY A 120 4.33 10.62 -7.66
CA GLY A 120 4.02 9.22 -7.28
C GLY A 120 3.37 9.13 -5.92
N LYS A 121 4.02 9.73 -4.93
CA LYS A 121 3.50 9.93 -3.58
C LYS A 121 4.18 11.13 -2.94
N SER A 122 3.41 11.97 -2.24
CA SER A 122 3.91 13.11 -1.49
C SER A 122 3.08 13.34 -0.22
N ARG A 123 3.72 13.78 0.86
CA ARG A 123 3.04 14.21 2.09
C ARG A 123 2.83 15.71 2.05
N TYR A 124 1.66 16.18 2.48
CA TYR A 124 1.47 17.60 2.74
C TYR A 124 2.25 18.04 3.97
N SER A 125 2.60 19.33 4.03
CA SER A 125 3.26 19.94 5.18
C SER A 125 2.46 21.12 5.69
N ASP A 126 2.39 21.27 7.01
CA ASP A 126 1.78 22.46 7.63
C ASP A 126 2.70 23.69 7.47
N SER A 127 2.28 24.83 8.01
CA SER A 127 3.08 26.07 8.02
C SER A 127 4.43 25.93 8.73
N TYR A 128 4.63 24.87 9.52
CA TYR A 128 5.85 24.58 10.27
C TYR A 128 6.68 23.46 9.63
N GLY A 129 6.24 22.89 8.50
CA GLY A 129 6.90 21.79 7.82
C GLY A 129 6.54 20.39 8.35
N ASN A 130 5.60 20.25 9.28
CA ASN A 130 5.17 18.95 9.81
C ASN A 130 4.35 18.20 8.77
N ARG A 131 4.69 16.93 8.53
CA ARG A 131 4.10 16.10 7.47
C ARG A 131 3.21 14.96 7.96
N HIS A 132 3.07 14.79 9.27
CA HIS A 132 2.45 13.61 9.84
C HIS A 132 0.93 13.74 10.01
N ASN A 133 0.37 14.95 10.06
CA ASN A 133 -1.02 15.18 10.51
C ASN A 133 -2.00 15.74 9.46
N ILE A 134 -1.53 16.18 8.27
CA ILE A 134 -2.43 16.78 7.28
C ILE A 134 -3.00 15.74 6.34
N GLY A 135 -2.15 15.04 5.60
CA GLY A 135 -2.59 14.18 4.51
C GLY A 135 -1.49 13.99 3.47
N TRP A 136 -1.88 13.44 2.33
CA TRP A 136 -0.96 13.01 1.29
C TRP A 136 -1.65 12.88 -0.07
N THR A 137 -0.84 12.74 -1.12
CA THR A 137 -1.34 12.71 -2.49
C THR A 137 -0.43 11.90 -3.39
N GLY A 138 -0.95 11.43 -4.52
CA GLY A 138 -0.15 10.80 -5.55
C GLY A 138 -1.01 10.07 -6.57
N TRP A 139 -0.39 9.63 -7.66
CA TRP A 139 -1.06 8.74 -8.62
C TRP A 139 -1.04 7.27 -8.14
N ILE A 140 -0.20 6.95 -7.16
CA ILE A 140 -0.26 5.69 -6.41
C ILE A 140 -1.37 5.83 -5.36
N PRO A 141 -2.43 5.00 -5.41
CA PRO A 141 -3.65 5.19 -4.62
C PRO A 141 -3.48 4.61 -3.21
N GLY A 142 -2.57 5.19 -2.42
CA GLY A 142 -2.23 4.66 -1.12
C GLY A 142 -3.37 4.72 -0.08
N GLY A 143 -4.39 5.56 -0.29
CA GLY A 143 -5.62 5.61 0.52
C GLY A 143 -6.63 4.52 0.17
N LEU A 144 -6.67 4.04 -1.08
CA LEU A 144 -7.78 3.21 -1.60
C LEU A 144 -8.12 2.00 -0.73
N ILE A 145 -7.12 1.31 -0.18
CA ILE A 145 -7.35 0.11 0.62
C ILE A 145 -7.99 0.45 1.97
N LEU A 146 -7.69 1.62 2.54
CA LEU A 146 -8.31 2.09 3.77
C LEU A 146 -9.81 2.31 3.54
N ASP A 147 -10.14 3.09 2.52
CA ASP A 147 -11.52 3.41 2.11
C ASP A 147 -12.34 2.19 1.66
N ILE A 148 -11.68 1.08 1.30
CA ILE A 148 -12.36 -0.20 1.04
C ILE A 148 -12.77 -0.88 2.34
N ILE A 149 -11.92 -0.84 3.37
CA ILE A 149 -12.05 -1.72 4.56
C ILE A 149 -12.65 -1.05 5.79
N ASP A 150 -12.64 0.27 5.87
CA ASP A 150 -13.21 0.97 7.00
C ASP A 150 -14.66 1.40 6.73
N SER A 151 -15.25 2.14 7.67
CA SER A 151 -16.61 2.65 7.56
C SER A 151 -16.67 4.16 7.74
N ASN A 152 -15.53 4.83 7.63
CA ASN A 152 -15.51 6.27 7.60
C ASN A 152 -16.11 6.72 6.26
N LYS A 153 -16.67 7.92 6.28
CA LYS A 153 -17.15 8.56 5.07
C LYS A 153 -16.41 9.86 4.91
N ASP A 154 -15.54 9.93 3.92
CA ASP A 154 -14.82 11.13 3.55
C ASP A 154 -14.99 11.46 2.07
N GLU A 155 -14.58 12.68 1.71
CA GLU A 155 -14.67 13.18 0.35
C GLU A 155 -13.30 13.01 -0.31
N ILE A 156 -13.13 11.90 -1.03
CA ILE A 156 -11.90 11.55 -1.75
C ILE A 156 -11.55 12.58 -2.83
N ARG A 157 -12.58 13.13 -3.49
CA ARG A 157 -12.48 14.16 -4.53
C ARG A 157 -13.79 14.93 -4.56
N GLU A 158 -13.79 16.17 -5.05
CA GLU A 158 -15.00 16.98 -5.16
C GLU A 158 -16.19 16.17 -5.73
N GLY A 159 -17.23 15.99 -4.89
CA GLY A 159 -18.45 15.24 -5.21
C GLY A 159 -18.32 13.71 -5.22
N CYS A 160 -17.15 13.15 -4.91
CA CYS A 160 -16.86 11.73 -4.83
C CYS A 160 -16.58 11.35 -3.36
N PHE A 161 -17.37 10.44 -2.81
CA PHE A 161 -17.25 9.99 -1.43
C PHE A 161 -16.93 8.51 -1.40
N ASP A 162 -16.14 8.06 -0.42
CA ASP A 162 -16.09 6.66 -0.08
C ASP A 162 -17.37 6.28 0.67
N LYS A 163 -17.96 5.15 0.27
CA LYS A 163 -19.16 4.58 0.90
C LYS A 163 -19.07 3.06 0.96
N VAL A 164 -17.92 2.55 0.54
CA VAL A 164 -17.68 1.11 0.46
C VAL A 164 -17.73 0.56 1.87
N SER A 165 -18.42 -0.57 2.03
CA SER A 165 -18.52 -1.22 3.32
C SER A 165 -18.57 -2.73 3.19
N GLY A 166 -18.18 -3.41 4.27
CA GLY A 166 -18.30 -4.87 4.41
C GLY A 166 -17.08 -5.67 3.95
N TYR A 167 -16.11 -5.03 3.29
CA TYR A 167 -14.82 -5.64 2.98
C TYR A 167 -13.88 -5.60 4.20
N GLY A 168 -13.07 -6.63 4.36
CA GLY A 168 -11.98 -6.67 5.32
C GLY A 168 -10.62 -6.73 4.65
N LEU A 169 -9.57 -6.53 5.45
CA LEU A 169 -8.18 -6.63 5.01
C LEU A 169 -7.84 -7.99 4.36
N LYS A 170 -8.50 -9.06 4.83
CA LYS A 170 -8.36 -10.42 4.26
C LYS A 170 -8.87 -10.47 2.83
N ASP A 171 -10.02 -9.86 2.55
CA ASP A 171 -10.64 -9.87 1.22
C ASP A 171 -9.77 -9.10 0.22
N VAL A 172 -9.19 -7.96 0.66
CA VAL A 172 -8.20 -7.20 -0.10
C VAL A 172 -6.97 -8.04 -0.41
N PHE A 173 -6.39 -8.70 0.59
CA PHE A 173 -5.17 -9.48 0.39
C PHE A 173 -5.39 -10.71 -0.51
N GLU A 174 -6.51 -11.42 -0.34
CA GLU A 174 -6.85 -12.58 -1.19
C GLU A 174 -7.10 -12.18 -2.65
N ALA A 175 -7.60 -10.96 -2.88
CA ALA A 175 -7.77 -10.42 -4.21
C ALA A 175 -6.46 -9.98 -4.90
N LEU A 176 -5.33 -9.91 -4.20
CA LEU A 176 -4.01 -9.60 -4.77
C LEU A 176 -3.30 -10.89 -5.27
N ASP A 177 -3.71 -11.35 -6.44
CA ASP A 177 -3.25 -12.61 -7.04
C ASP A 177 -2.38 -12.40 -8.30
N SER A 178 -1.71 -13.46 -8.75
CA SER A 178 -0.71 -13.47 -9.83
C SER A 178 -1.21 -13.00 -11.19
N ASP A 179 -2.53 -13.04 -11.42
CA ASP A 179 -3.19 -12.55 -12.64
C ASP A 179 -3.68 -11.09 -12.53
N ILE A 180 -3.55 -10.48 -11.35
CA ILE A 180 -4.06 -9.15 -10.99
C ILE A 180 -2.98 -8.09 -11.22
N ASP A 181 -2.90 -7.65 -12.47
CA ASP A 181 -1.90 -6.68 -12.95
C ASP A 181 -2.52 -5.32 -13.34
N SER A 182 -3.77 -5.08 -12.96
CA SER A 182 -4.45 -3.80 -13.19
C SER A 182 -5.51 -3.52 -12.11
N PRO A 183 -5.84 -2.25 -11.88
CA PRO A 183 -6.89 -1.82 -10.95
C PRO A 183 -8.24 -2.47 -11.23
N GLN A 184 -8.61 -2.60 -12.50
CA GLN A 184 -9.89 -3.15 -12.92
C GLN A 184 -9.99 -4.64 -12.61
N LYS A 185 -8.90 -5.38 -12.83
CA LYS A 185 -8.84 -6.79 -12.42
C LYS A 185 -8.94 -6.93 -10.91
N PHE A 186 -8.28 -6.07 -10.16
CA PHE A 186 -8.33 -6.08 -8.70
C PHE A 186 -9.75 -5.80 -8.18
N ARG A 187 -10.41 -4.73 -8.64
CA ARG A 187 -11.81 -4.44 -8.34
C ARG A 187 -12.74 -5.61 -8.69
N ASN A 188 -12.61 -6.15 -9.90
CA ASN A 188 -13.47 -7.23 -10.36
C ASN A 188 -13.25 -8.51 -9.54
N ARG A 189 -12.02 -8.77 -9.10
CA ARG A 189 -11.67 -9.86 -8.21
C ARG A 189 -12.31 -9.68 -6.83
N LEU A 190 -12.21 -8.48 -6.24
CA LEU A 190 -12.90 -8.13 -4.99
C LEU A 190 -14.41 -8.38 -5.08
N LEU A 191 -15.06 -7.89 -6.14
CA LEU A 191 -16.50 -8.13 -6.35
C LEU A 191 -16.81 -9.62 -6.47
N LYS A 192 -16.06 -10.34 -7.30
CA LYS A 192 -16.29 -11.76 -7.56
C LYS A 192 -16.16 -12.61 -6.30
N GLU A 193 -15.14 -12.38 -5.49
CA GLU A 193 -14.86 -13.17 -4.29
C GLU A 193 -15.78 -12.80 -3.12
N ASN A 194 -16.42 -11.64 -3.18
CA ASN A 194 -17.31 -11.12 -2.13
C ASN A 194 -18.77 -11.00 -2.60
N ASN A 195 -19.22 -11.85 -3.53
CA ASN A 195 -20.63 -11.90 -3.97
C ASN A 195 -21.20 -10.57 -4.49
N ASN A 196 -20.38 -9.78 -5.18
CA ASN A 196 -20.70 -8.43 -5.66
C ASN A 196 -21.15 -7.46 -4.53
N MET A 197 -20.60 -7.66 -3.33
CA MET A 197 -20.78 -6.76 -2.21
C MET A 197 -20.53 -5.32 -2.64
N ASP A 198 -21.46 -4.45 -2.27
CA ASP A 198 -21.40 -3.01 -2.48
C ASP A 198 -20.91 -2.55 -3.87
N SER A 199 -21.32 -3.30 -4.91
CA SER A 199 -20.68 -3.21 -6.22
C SER A 199 -20.69 -1.83 -6.84
N LYS A 200 -21.76 -1.07 -6.62
CA LYS A 200 -21.90 0.28 -7.13
C LYS A 200 -20.90 1.22 -6.46
N ASP A 201 -20.83 1.22 -5.13
CA ASP A 201 -19.99 2.16 -4.41
C ASP A 201 -18.50 1.76 -4.52
N LEU A 202 -18.17 0.47 -4.66
CA LEU A 202 -16.81 0.04 -5.00
C LEU A 202 -16.38 0.52 -6.40
N VAL A 203 -17.25 0.46 -7.40
CA VAL A 203 -16.94 0.99 -8.74
C VAL A 203 -16.78 2.51 -8.71
N ASP A 204 -17.62 3.21 -7.96
CA ASP A 204 -17.52 4.66 -7.79
C ASP A 204 -16.22 5.05 -7.07
N LEU A 205 -15.80 4.29 -6.06
CA LEU A 205 -14.53 4.50 -5.36
C LEU A 205 -13.33 4.38 -6.32
N PHE A 206 -13.27 3.31 -7.11
CA PHE A 206 -12.20 3.17 -8.12
C PHE A 206 -12.22 4.32 -9.15
N THR A 207 -13.41 4.83 -9.48
CA THR A 207 -13.55 6.02 -10.35
C THR A 207 -13.06 7.30 -9.68
N ALA A 208 -13.29 7.46 -8.36
CA ALA A 208 -12.75 8.57 -7.57
C ALA A 208 -11.21 8.59 -7.59
N TYR A 209 -10.60 7.41 -7.54
CA TYR A 209 -9.15 7.23 -7.59
C TYR A 209 -8.52 7.32 -8.99
N TYR A 210 -9.30 7.58 -10.05
CA TYR A 210 -8.86 7.52 -11.46
C TYR A 210 -8.38 6.12 -11.90
N TRP A 211 -8.97 5.08 -11.31
CA TRP A 211 -8.59 3.67 -11.41
C TRP A 211 -9.75 2.79 -11.95
N ASN A 212 -10.73 3.41 -12.61
CA ASN A 212 -11.89 2.74 -13.20
C ASN A 212 -11.52 1.84 -14.39
#